data_AF-A0A945WI67-F1
#
_entry.id   AF-A0A945WI67-F1
#
_cell.length_a   1.000
_cell.length_b   1.000
_cell.length_c   1.000
_cell.angle_alpha   90.00
_cell.angle_beta   90.00
_cell.angle_gamma   90.00
#
_symmetry.space_group_name_H-M   'P 1'
#
loop_
_entity.id
_entity.type
_entity.pdbx_description
1 polymer ?
#
loop_
_entity_poly.entity_id
_entity_poly.type
_entity_poly.pdbx_seq_one_letter_code
_entity_poly.pdbx_strand_id
1 'polypeptide(L)'
;MLIKRLLFISLFSLTTASIIASFEFSSTSYFQLAPILDIPLLFLTSVVVSILIYKKRKTTSFIALLILQFIVLFYRNTDAHFQAEETEASIRILSLNVQQFNNDTSTVNSIVKMINDHQPDIVLLQEFGLYYRWPDVESVASDFARRINMPHHHFEPKKVDIFGVATFSKFSFESSNSIFRSSPSTNEAHEIILNTGKERIMIVNYHLESYNIFPIRDNDSLYSPSSVFAKQRDQAALLLRKEGDHLPLILAGDLNAVPGSRTYCEFGFEYTNAQSAFGQGLISTLKNTWLRLDHIWINEKWVINDLKVNASFPSDHKAIIADLRLLK
;
A
#
# COMPACT_ATOMS: atom_id res chain seq x y z
N MET A 1 24.80 15.47 33.80
CA MET A 1 23.87 16.37 33.07
C MET A 1 24.14 16.36 31.56
N LEU A 2 25.42 16.32 31.16
CA LEU A 2 25.88 16.26 29.76
C LEU A 2 25.30 15.09 28.95
N ILE A 3 25.36 13.86 29.47
CA ILE A 3 24.86 12.64 28.79
C ILE A 3 23.36 12.73 28.48
N LYS A 4 22.56 13.36 29.36
CA LYS A 4 21.13 13.55 29.13
C LYS A 4 20.84 14.54 28.00
N ARG A 5 21.63 15.62 27.94
CA ARG A 5 21.54 16.58 26.84
C ARG A 5 21.97 15.92 25.54
N LEU A 6 23.05 15.13 25.54
CA LEU A 6 23.53 14.41 24.36
C LEU A 6 22.53 13.38 23.84
N LEU A 7 21.86 12.62 24.72
CA LEU A 7 20.82 11.66 24.34
C LEU A 7 19.56 12.36 23.81
N PHE A 8 19.11 13.42 24.47
CA PHE A 8 17.94 14.18 24.01
C PHE A 8 18.23 14.88 22.68
N ILE A 9 19.43 15.44 22.53
CA ILE A 9 19.91 16.00 21.27
C ILE A 9 19.99 14.90 20.21
N SER A 10 20.58 13.73 20.47
CA SER A 10 20.65 12.67 19.45
C SER A 10 19.26 12.16 19.04
N LEU A 11 18.33 12.01 19.98
CA LEU A 11 16.95 11.62 19.73
C LEU A 11 16.19 12.67 18.92
N PHE A 12 16.31 13.92 19.32
CA PHE A 12 15.73 15.06 18.62
C PHE A 12 16.37 15.19 17.23
N SER A 13 17.68 14.99 17.10
CA SER A 13 18.42 15.01 15.84
C SER A 13 18.03 13.85 14.93
N LEU A 14 17.76 12.64 15.44
CA LEU A 14 17.32 11.52 14.60
C LEU A 14 15.85 11.68 14.18
N THR A 15 14.97 12.17 15.05
CA THR A 15 13.57 12.44 14.70
C THR A 15 13.45 13.62 13.74
N THR A 16 14.18 14.71 14.00
CA THR A 16 14.30 15.82 13.03
C THR A 16 15.03 15.40 11.78
N ALA A 17 16.04 14.51 11.81
CA ALA A 17 16.65 13.99 10.59
C ALA A 17 15.71 13.06 9.81
N SER A 18 14.83 12.29 10.46
CA SER A 18 13.80 11.49 9.78
C SER A 18 12.77 12.39 9.10
N ILE A 19 12.32 13.43 9.81
CA ILE A 19 11.42 14.46 9.26
C ILE A 19 12.13 15.22 8.13
N ILE A 20 13.34 15.75 8.32
CA ILE A 20 14.10 16.49 7.31
C ILE A 20 14.48 15.58 6.12
N ALA A 21 14.77 14.30 6.34
CA ALA A 21 15.00 13.33 5.27
C ALA A 21 13.76 13.14 4.39
N SER A 22 12.56 13.25 4.97
CA SER A 22 11.31 13.27 4.22
C SER A 22 11.07 14.58 3.44
N PHE A 23 11.76 15.68 3.80
CA PHE A 23 11.56 17.00 3.20
C PHE A 23 12.66 17.47 2.23
N GLU A 24 13.97 17.15 2.40
CA GLU A 24 15.02 17.84 1.61
C GLU A 24 16.28 17.04 1.18
N PHE A 25 16.51 15.80 1.60
CA PHE A 25 17.74 15.09 1.20
C PHE A 25 17.60 14.31 -0.11
N SER A 26 17.69 15.02 -1.24
CA SER A 26 17.77 14.44 -2.59
C SER A 26 19.09 13.72 -2.90
N SER A 27 20.14 13.90 -2.08
CA SER A 27 21.50 13.47 -2.40
C SER A 27 21.86 12.06 -1.91
N THR A 28 21.08 11.46 -1.00
CA THR A 28 21.42 10.17 -0.39
C THR A 28 20.20 9.24 -0.29
N SER A 29 20.03 8.46 -1.35
CA SER A 29 19.03 7.40 -1.56
C SER A 29 18.66 6.59 -0.32
N TYR A 30 19.65 6.20 0.49
CA TYR A 30 19.45 5.33 1.66
C TYR A 30 18.55 5.95 2.75
N PHE A 31 18.44 7.28 2.84
CA PHE A 31 17.58 7.92 3.82
C PHE A 31 16.09 7.77 3.52
N GLN A 32 15.71 7.37 2.31
CA GLN A 32 14.30 7.07 2.01
C GLN A 32 13.81 5.78 2.69
N LEU A 33 14.73 4.93 3.16
CA LEU A 33 14.44 3.76 3.99
C LEU A 33 14.50 4.07 5.50
N ALA A 34 14.97 5.26 5.90
CA ALA A 34 15.04 5.66 7.30
C ALA A 34 13.69 5.56 8.05
N PRO A 35 12.53 5.85 7.42
CA PRO A 35 11.22 5.65 8.07
C PRO A 35 10.95 4.22 8.54
N ILE A 36 11.57 3.21 7.93
CA ILE A 36 11.49 1.80 8.38
C ILE A 36 12.05 1.66 9.81
N LEU A 37 13.02 2.51 10.16
CA LEU A 37 13.70 2.51 11.46
C LEU A 37 12.97 3.34 12.52
N ASP A 38 11.96 4.15 12.16
CA ASP A 38 11.26 5.00 13.13
C ASP A 38 10.66 4.17 14.27
N ILE A 39 10.10 3.01 13.96
CA ILE A 39 9.48 2.12 14.95
C ILE A 39 10.54 1.42 15.83
N PRO A 40 11.57 0.73 15.29
CA PRO A 40 12.67 0.21 16.09
C PRO A 40 13.35 1.28 16.94
N LEU A 41 13.51 2.50 16.43
CA LEU A 41 14.17 3.59 17.13
C LEU A 41 13.30 4.15 18.26
N LEU A 42 11.99 4.36 18.03
CA LEU A 42 11.04 4.73 19.09
C LEU A 42 10.99 3.67 20.18
N PHE A 43 11.02 2.38 19.81
CA PHE A 43 11.11 1.29 20.77
C PHE A 43 12.41 1.35 21.56
N LEU A 44 13.57 1.37 20.89
CA LEU A 44 14.88 1.42 21.56
C LEU A 44 15.01 2.61 22.50
N THR A 45 14.57 3.78 22.04
CA THR A 45 14.64 5.01 22.82
C THR A 45 13.72 4.97 24.03
N SER A 46 12.52 4.42 23.88
CA SER A 46 11.62 4.20 24.99
C SER A 46 12.17 3.18 26.01
N VAL A 47 12.87 2.13 25.57
CA VAL A 47 13.58 1.18 26.45
C VAL A 47 14.73 1.88 27.19
N VAL A 48 15.56 2.67 26.50
CA VAL A 48 16.66 3.42 27.12
C VAL A 48 16.14 4.42 28.15
N VAL A 49 15.08 5.18 27.82
CA VAL A 49 14.41 6.10 28.75
C VAL A 49 13.87 5.34 29.96
N SER A 50 13.25 4.18 29.75
CA SER A 50 12.76 3.30 30.82
C SER A 50 13.88 2.90 31.79
N ILE A 51 15.02 2.43 31.27
CA ILE A 51 16.19 2.03 32.07
C ILE A 51 16.75 3.21 32.87
N LEU A 52 16.83 4.41 32.26
CA LEU A 52 17.34 5.61 32.92
C LEU A 52 16.40 6.12 34.03
N ILE A 53 15.09 5.98 33.83
CA ILE A 53 14.07 6.33 34.83
C ILE A 53 14.10 5.33 36.00
N TYR A 54 14.17 4.02 35.70
CA TYR A 54 14.31 2.95 36.70
C TYR A 54 15.57 3.14 37.56
N LYS A 55 16.74 3.39 36.94
CA LYS A 55 17.99 3.68 37.66
C LYS A 55 17.91 4.90 38.57
N LYS A 56 16.99 5.84 38.29
CA LYS A 56 16.75 7.03 39.13
C LYS A 56 15.65 6.83 40.17
N ARG A 57 15.12 5.61 40.33
CA ARG A 57 14.02 5.26 41.24
C ARG A 57 12.75 6.11 41.04
N LYS A 58 12.53 6.63 39.83
CA LYS A 58 11.30 7.36 39.48
C LYS A 58 10.24 6.40 38.96
N THR A 59 9.79 5.49 39.84
CA THR A 59 8.86 4.40 39.54
C THR A 59 7.59 4.85 38.81
N THR A 60 7.01 6.00 39.17
CA THR A 60 5.81 6.54 38.51
C THR A 60 6.03 6.87 37.03
N SER A 61 7.18 7.47 36.68
CA SER A 61 7.51 7.80 35.28
C SER A 61 7.84 6.55 34.45
N PHE A 62 8.33 5.50 35.08
CA PHE A 62 8.60 4.21 34.42
C PHE A 62 7.28 3.50 34.11
N ILE A 63 6.37 3.45 35.08
CA ILE A 63 5.02 2.89 34.90
C ILE A 63 4.25 3.67 33.84
N ALA A 64 4.28 5.01 33.86
CA ALA A 64 3.63 5.83 32.83
C ALA A 64 4.16 5.56 31.42
N LEU A 65 5.47 5.31 31.27
CA LEU A 65 6.05 4.98 29.97
C LEU A 65 5.68 3.56 29.51
N LEU A 66 5.65 2.58 30.41
CA LEU A 66 5.17 1.23 30.09
C LEU A 66 3.69 1.23 29.69
N ILE A 67 2.87 2.03 30.38
CA ILE A 67 1.47 2.24 30.02
C ILE A 67 1.37 2.90 28.63
N LEU A 68 2.19 3.91 28.34
CA LEU A 68 2.20 4.54 27.02
C LEU A 68 2.63 3.57 25.92
N GLN A 69 3.67 2.75 26.14
CA GLN A 69 4.08 1.69 25.23
C GLN A 69 2.98 0.65 25.04
N PHE A 70 2.32 0.24 26.12
CA PHE A 70 1.19 -0.68 26.07
C PHE A 70 0.02 -0.08 25.30
N ILE A 71 -0.33 1.19 25.52
CA ILE A 71 -1.38 1.89 24.76
C ILE A 71 -1.01 1.95 23.28
N VAL A 72 0.22 2.33 22.94
CA VAL A 72 0.69 2.38 21.55
C VAL A 72 0.64 0.98 20.91
N LEU A 73 1.09 -0.07 21.62
CA LEU A 73 1.03 -1.45 21.13
C LEU A 73 -0.39 -2.00 21.06
N PHE A 74 -1.26 -1.62 22.00
CA PHE A 74 -2.66 -2.05 22.08
C PHE A 74 -3.44 -1.42 20.93
N TYR A 75 -3.45 -0.09 20.81
CA TYR A 75 -4.10 0.61 19.68
C TYR A 75 -3.56 0.15 18.32
N ARG A 76 -2.28 -0.25 18.26
CA ARG A 76 -1.65 -0.74 17.03
C ARG A 76 -2.04 -2.16 16.63
N ASN A 77 -2.42 -3.01 17.59
CA ASN A 77 -2.75 -4.42 17.35
C ASN A 77 -4.23 -4.74 17.57
N THR A 78 -5.03 -3.79 18.04
CA THR A 78 -6.48 -3.93 18.05
C THR A 78 -7.02 -3.63 16.66
N ASP A 79 -7.60 -4.66 16.04
CA ASP A 79 -8.62 -4.55 14.99
C ASP A 79 -9.90 -3.94 15.59
N ALA A 80 -9.78 -2.77 16.24
CA ALA A 80 -10.93 -2.05 16.77
C ALA A 80 -11.67 -1.44 15.58
N HIS A 81 -12.53 -2.25 14.98
CA HIS A 81 -13.49 -1.82 13.99
C HIS A 81 -14.49 -0.90 14.67
N PHE A 82 -14.31 0.41 14.50
CA PHE A 82 -15.41 1.34 14.70
C PHE A 82 -16.33 1.17 13.51
N GLN A 83 -17.31 0.27 13.66
CA GLN A 83 -18.34 0.07 12.66
C GLN A 83 -19.11 1.39 12.53
N ALA A 84 -18.84 2.13 11.47
CA ALA A 84 -19.69 3.25 11.10
C ALA A 84 -21.10 2.71 10.83
N GLU A 85 -22.13 3.43 11.28
CA GLU A 85 -23.52 3.02 11.06
C GLU A 85 -23.77 2.73 9.56
N GLU A 86 -24.41 1.59 9.27
CA GLU A 86 -24.73 1.05 7.93
C GLU A 86 -25.77 1.89 7.15
N THR A 87 -25.63 3.22 7.11
CA THR A 87 -26.75 4.08 6.68
C THR A 87 -26.60 4.66 5.28
N GLU A 88 -25.45 4.53 4.62
CA GLU A 88 -25.29 4.97 3.23
C GLU A 88 -24.51 3.95 2.36
N ALA A 89 -24.87 3.89 1.08
CA ALA A 89 -24.28 2.97 0.12
C ALA A 89 -22.77 3.25 -0.04
N SER A 90 -21.94 2.32 0.45
CA SER A 90 -20.48 2.32 0.24
C SER A 90 -20.11 1.47 -0.97
N ILE A 91 -19.02 1.85 -1.62
CA ILE A 91 -18.33 1.04 -2.63
C ILE A 91 -17.20 0.30 -1.92
N ARG A 92 -17.21 -1.04 -1.98
CA ARG A 92 -16.15 -1.88 -1.43
C ARG A 92 -15.05 -2.10 -2.45
N ILE A 93 -13.82 -1.76 -2.07
CA ILE A 93 -12.64 -1.94 -2.92
C ILE A 93 -11.68 -2.92 -2.27
N LEU A 94 -11.13 -3.82 -3.09
CA LEU A 94 -10.08 -4.75 -2.70
C LEU A 94 -8.84 -4.52 -3.57
N SER A 95 -7.70 -4.21 -2.95
CA SER A 95 -6.40 -4.16 -3.62
C SER A 95 -5.48 -5.27 -3.12
N LEU A 96 -4.80 -5.96 -4.04
CA LEU A 96 -3.89 -7.05 -3.71
C LEU A 96 -2.83 -7.31 -4.79
N ASN A 97 -1.55 -7.28 -4.42
CA ASN A 97 -0.50 -7.94 -5.20
C ASN A 97 -0.61 -9.47 -5.04
N VAL A 98 -0.91 -10.17 -6.14
CA VAL A 98 -1.14 -11.62 -6.13
C VAL A 98 0.12 -12.44 -6.32
N GLN A 99 1.29 -11.80 -6.47
CA GLN A 99 2.59 -12.47 -6.60
C GLN A 99 2.59 -13.52 -7.73
N GLN A 100 2.02 -13.19 -8.89
CA GLN A 100 1.84 -14.12 -10.01
C GLN A 100 1.15 -15.44 -9.60
N PHE A 101 0.30 -15.37 -8.57
CA PHE A 101 -0.35 -16.51 -7.93
C PHE A 101 0.63 -17.62 -7.51
N ASN A 102 1.88 -17.30 -7.17
CA ASN A 102 2.93 -18.29 -6.91
C ASN A 102 3.14 -19.29 -8.06
N ASN A 103 2.72 -18.94 -9.29
CA ASN A 103 2.63 -19.82 -10.43
C ASN A 103 1.82 -21.12 -10.17
N ASP A 104 0.84 -21.06 -9.26
CA ASP A 104 0.01 -22.20 -8.85
C ASP A 104 -1.50 -21.90 -8.98
N THR A 105 -2.22 -22.80 -9.65
CA THR A 105 -3.68 -22.75 -9.80
C THR A 105 -4.39 -22.89 -8.45
N SER A 106 -3.81 -23.58 -7.47
CA SER A 106 -4.38 -23.68 -6.12
C SER A 106 -4.43 -22.31 -5.41
N THR A 107 -3.41 -21.48 -5.64
CA THR A 107 -3.35 -20.09 -5.18
C THR A 107 -4.41 -19.23 -5.86
N VAL A 108 -4.60 -19.39 -7.17
CA VAL A 108 -5.69 -18.73 -7.91
C VAL A 108 -7.04 -19.05 -7.27
N ASN A 109 -7.33 -20.33 -7.01
CA ASN A 109 -8.59 -20.76 -6.37
C ASN A 109 -8.77 -20.14 -4.98
N SER A 110 -7.70 -20.07 -4.19
CA SER A 110 -7.73 -19.49 -2.85
C SER A 110 -8.02 -17.99 -2.88
N ILE A 111 -7.42 -17.26 -3.84
CA ILE A 111 -7.65 -15.83 -4.03
C ILE A 111 -9.08 -15.57 -4.55
N VAL A 112 -9.56 -16.37 -5.52
CA VAL A 112 -10.96 -16.31 -5.99
C VAL A 112 -11.93 -16.51 -4.84
N LYS A 113 -11.71 -17.54 -3.99
CA LYS A 113 -12.54 -17.76 -2.81
C LYS A 113 -12.50 -16.56 -1.86
N MET A 114 -11.32 -16.00 -1.60
CA MET A 114 -11.17 -14.83 -0.73
C MET A 114 -11.92 -13.61 -1.27
N ILE A 115 -11.82 -13.32 -2.58
CA ILE A 115 -12.57 -12.23 -3.21
C ILE A 115 -14.08 -12.49 -3.08
N ASN A 116 -14.54 -13.71 -3.34
CA ASN A 116 -15.94 -14.09 -3.19
C ASN A 116 -16.42 -14.05 -1.72
N ASP A 117 -15.58 -14.34 -0.74
CA ASP A 117 -15.96 -14.25 0.68
C ASP A 117 -16.15 -12.78 1.12
N HIS A 118 -15.41 -11.83 0.53
CA HIS A 118 -15.48 -10.39 0.86
C HIS A 118 -16.44 -9.58 -0.01
N GLN A 119 -16.87 -10.11 -1.17
CA GLN A 119 -17.84 -9.51 -2.09
C GLN A 119 -17.54 -8.04 -2.50
N PRO A 120 -16.29 -7.67 -2.87
CA PRO A 120 -15.98 -6.30 -3.28
C PRO A 120 -16.76 -5.87 -4.53
N ASP A 121 -16.91 -4.56 -4.73
CA ASP A 121 -17.48 -3.98 -5.94
C ASP A 121 -16.42 -3.71 -7.00
N ILE A 122 -15.18 -3.45 -6.56
CA ILE A 122 -14.01 -3.22 -7.42
C ILE A 122 -12.82 -4.02 -6.85
N VAL A 123 -12.11 -4.73 -7.72
CA VAL A 123 -10.91 -5.51 -7.38
C VAL A 123 -9.74 -5.02 -8.22
N LEU A 124 -8.63 -4.72 -7.56
CA LEU A 124 -7.39 -4.19 -8.14
C LEU A 124 -6.25 -5.15 -7.83
N LEU A 125 -5.80 -5.89 -8.83
CA LEU A 125 -4.72 -6.87 -8.67
C LEU A 125 -3.44 -6.36 -9.31
N GLN A 126 -2.32 -6.58 -8.64
CA GLN A 126 -0.96 -6.38 -9.16
C GLN A 126 -0.28 -7.74 -9.35
N GLU A 127 0.67 -7.82 -10.29
CA GLU A 127 1.32 -9.08 -10.70
C GLU A 127 0.32 -10.18 -11.12
N PHE A 128 -0.80 -9.78 -11.72
CA PHE A 128 -1.81 -10.70 -12.24
C PHE A 128 -1.28 -11.41 -13.50
N GLY A 129 -1.20 -12.74 -13.45
CA GLY A 129 -0.70 -13.60 -14.53
C GLY A 129 -0.13 -14.92 -14.00
N LEU A 130 -0.14 -15.99 -14.80
CA LEU A 130 0.58 -17.25 -14.52
C LEU A 130 1.60 -17.51 -15.62
N TYR A 131 2.86 -17.72 -15.26
CA TYR A 131 3.91 -18.07 -16.23
C TYR A 131 3.62 -19.44 -16.87
N TYR A 132 3.74 -19.54 -18.20
CA TYR A 132 3.64 -20.78 -19.00
C TYR A 132 2.35 -21.60 -18.91
N ARG A 133 1.36 -21.22 -18.09
CA ARG A 133 0.12 -21.99 -17.90
C ARG A 133 -1.09 -21.37 -18.60
N TRP A 134 -0.97 -20.15 -19.09
CA TRP A 134 -2.06 -19.37 -19.66
C TRP A 134 -1.76 -19.09 -21.14
N PRO A 135 -2.26 -19.94 -22.07
CA PRO A 135 -1.94 -19.86 -23.49
C PRO A 135 -2.65 -18.71 -24.21
N ASP A 136 -3.76 -18.21 -23.66
CA ASP A 136 -4.53 -17.08 -24.18
C ASP A 136 -4.95 -16.16 -23.03
N VAL A 137 -4.48 -14.92 -23.05
CA VAL A 137 -4.64 -13.99 -21.94
C VAL A 137 -6.05 -13.37 -21.88
N GLU A 138 -6.70 -13.16 -23.01
CA GLU A 138 -8.07 -12.61 -23.03
C GLU A 138 -9.05 -13.61 -22.39
N SER A 139 -8.83 -14.91 -22.66
CA SER A 139 -9.60 -16.00 -22.03
C SER A 139 -9.42 -16.05 -20.50
N VAL A 140 -8.24 -15.68 -20.01
CA VAL A 140 -7.87 -15.78 -18.60
C VAL A 140 -8.52 -14.70 -17.76
N ALA A 141 -8.41 -13.44 -18.18
CA ALA A 141 -9.03 -12.34 -17.46
C ALA A 141 -10.55 -12.54 -17.43
N SER A 142 -11.12 -12.96 -18.56
CA SER A 142 -12.54 -13.32 -18.67
C SER A 142 -12.93 -14.50 -17.76
N ASP A 143 -12.13 -15.57 -17.69
CA ASP A 143 -12.39 -16.69 -16.78
C ASP A 143 -12.31 -16.28 -15.31
N PHE A 144 -11.28 -15.52 -14.94
CA PHE A 144 -11.11 -15.01 -13.60
C PHE A 144 -12.28 -14.12 -13.19
N ALA A 145 -12.67 -13.16 -14.05
CA ALA A 145 -13.81 -12.27 -13.86
C ALA A 145 -15.11 -13.05 -13.60
N ARG A 146 -15.37 -14.09 -14.40
CA ARG A 146 -16.52 -14.99 -14.21
C ARG A 146 -16.47 -15.71 -12.86
N ARG A 147 -15.31 -16.20 -12.43
CA ARG A 147 -15.14 -16.93 -11.16
C ARG A 147 -15.29 -16.07 -9.91
N ILE A 148 -15.04 -14.76 -10.03
CA ILE A 148 -15.29 -13.77 -8.96
C ILE A 148 -16.62 -13.01 -9.13
N ASN A 149 -17.47 -13.44 -10.07
CA ASN A 149 -18.77 -12.84 -10.36
C ASN A 149 -18.72 -11.33 -10.67
N MET A 150 -17.72 -10.91 -11.46
CA MET A 150 -17.58 -9.53 -11.93
C MET A 150 -17.74 -9.46 -13.46
N PRO A 151 -18.74 -8.71 -13.97
CA PRO A 151 -19.06 -8.67 -15.39
C PRO A 151 -18.04 -7.85 -16.22
N HIS A 152 -17.31 -6.94 -15.59
CA HIS A 152 -16.39 -6.03 -16.29
C HIS A 152 -14.97 -6.20 -15.78
N HIS A 153 -14.01 -6.17 -16.70
CA HIS A 153 -12.60 -6.28 -16.37
C HIS A 153 -11.72 -5.53 -17.38
N HIS A 154 -10.52 -5.19 -16.94
CA HIS A 154 -9.46 -4.61 -17.76
C HIS A 154 -8.14 -5.29 -17.42
N PHE A 155 -7.47 -5.84 -18.43
CA PHE A 155 -6.14 -6.42 -18.31
C PHE A 155 -5.45 -6.36 -19.67
N GLU A 156 -4.29 -5.70 -19.72
CA GLU A 156 -3.47 -5.59 -20.93
C GLU A 156 -2.12 -6.27 -20.71
N PRO A 157 -1.95 -7.57 -21.00
CA PRO A 157 -0.64 -8.23 -20.91
C PRO A 157 0.35 -7.67 -21.93
N LYS A 158 1.66 -7.88 -21.68
CA LYS A 158 2.70 -7.66 -22.70
C LYS A 158 2.98 -8.97 -23.44
N LYS A 159 3.48 -8.87 -24.69
CA LYS A 159 3.78 -10.05 -25.52
C LYS A 159 4.89 -10.94 -24.95
N VAL A 160 5.80 -10.36 -24.17
CA VAL A 160 6.97 -11.05 -23.60
C VAL A 160 6.72 -11.40 -22.12
N ASP A 161 5.98 -10.56 -21.41
CA ASP A 161 5.59 -10.75 -20.01
C ASP A 161 4.06 -10.72 -19.89
N ILE A 162 3.47 -11.88 -19.66
CA ILE A 162 2.00 -12.07 -19.53
C ILE A 162 1.48 -11.69 -18.13
N PHE A 163 2.19 -10.80 -17.44
CA PHE A 163 1.86 -10.31 -16.11
C PHE A 163 1.61 -8.81 -16.14
N GLY A 164 0.78 -8.33 -15.22
CA GLY A 164 0.52 -6.92 -15.11
C GLY A 164 -0.44 -6.57 -13.98
N VAL A 165 -1.06 -5.40 -14.10
CA VAL A 165 -2.15 -4.97 -13.22
C VAL A 165 -3.48 -5.29 -13.90
N ALA A 166 -4.41 -5.86 -13.13
CA ALA A 166 -5.74 -6.21 -13.62
C ALA A 166 -6.81 -5.58 -12.72
N THR A 167 -7.83 -5.00 -13.34
CA THR A 167 -8.95 -4.39 -12.62
C THR A 167 -10.24 -5.11 -12.98
N PHE A 168 -11.03 -5.49 -11.98
CA PHE A 168 -12.33 -6.12 -12.14
C PHE A 168 -13.38 -5.28 -11.40
N SER A 169 -14.59 -5.19 -11.96
CA SER A 169 -15.63 -4.32 -11.41
C SER A 169 -17.03 -4.86 -11.65
N LYS A 170 -17.93 -4.56 -10.72
CA LYS A 170 -19.39 -4.66 -10.92
C LYS A 170 -19.93 -3.52 -11.78
N PHE A 171 -19.21 -2.41 -11.86
CA PHE A 171 -19.58 -1.21 -12.63
C PHE A 171 -18.98 -1.23 -14.03
N SER A 172 -19.66 -0.63 -15.00
CA SER A 172 -19.20 -0.57 -16.38
C SER A 172 -18.03 0.41 -16.55
N PHE A 173 -17.10 0.06 -17.42
CA PHE A 173 -15.93 0.88 -17.76
C PHE A 173 -16.34 1.84 -18.88
N GLU A 174 -16.19 3.15 -18.66
CA GLU A 174 -16.39 4.16 -19.71
C GLU A 174 -15.13 4.36 -20.54
N SER A 175 -13.97 4.35 -19.87
CA SER A 175 -12.66 4.45 -20.51
C SER A 175 -11.58 3.78 -19.67
N SER A 176 -10.51 3.35 -20.33
CA SER A 176 -9.31 2.79 -19.71
C SER A 176 -8.07 3.34 -20.43
N ASN A 177 -7.14 3.93 -19.68
CA ASN A 177 -5.91 4.51 -20.20
C ASN A 177 -4.71 3.94 -19.44
N SER A 178 -3.65 3.59 -20.17
CA SER A 178 -2.35 3.28 -19.57
C SER A 178 -1.65 4.59 -19.20
N ILE A 179 -1.33 4.79 -17.91
CA ILE A 179 -0.54 5.95 -17.44
C ILE A 179 0.94 5.72 -17.76
N PHE A 180 1.45 4.54 -17.41
CA PHE A 180 2.78 4.09 -17.79
C PHE A 180 2.84 2.57 -17.83
N ARG A 181 3.74 2.04 -18.67
CA ARG A 181 4.07 0.62 -18.74
C ARG A 181 5.57 0.49 -18.93
N SER A 182 6.27 0.11 -17.88
CA SER A 182 7.72 -0.12 -17.94
C SER A 182 7.99 -1.44 -18.66
N SER A 183 9.01 -1.52 -19.51
CA SER A 183 9.41 -2.77 -20.17
C SER A 183 10.92 -2.92 -19.99
N PRO A 184 11.45 -4.08 -19.58
CA PRO A 184 10.79 -5.39 -19.45
C PRO A 184 10.19 -5.69 -18.05
N SER A 185 9.90 -4.70 -17.21
CA SER A 185 9.35 -4.96 -15.87
C SER A 185 7.82 -5.07 -15.84
N THR A 186 7.28 -5.63 -14.75
CA THR A 186 5.83 -5.70 -14.46
C THR A 186 5.26 -4.41 -13.87
N ASN A 187 6.06 -3.33 -13.84
CA ASN A 187 5.65 -2.05 -13.28
C ASN A 187 4.78 -1.30 -14.28
N GLU A 188 3.57 -0.99 -13.89
CA GLU A 188 2.60 -0.28 -14.73
C GLU A 188 1.48 0.32 -13.88
N ALA A 189 0.76 1.26 -14.48
CA ALA A 189 -0.44 1.81 -13.89
C ALA A 189 -1.50 2.13 -14.95
N HIS A 190 -2.75 1.85 -14.60
CA HIS A 190 -3.90 2.07 -15.46
C HIS A 190 -4.93 2.93 -14.75
N GLU A 191 -5.37 3.98 -15.45
CA GLU A 191 -6.51 4.81 -15.10
C GLU A 191 -7.77 4.25 -15.74
N ILE A 192 -8.84 4.14 -14.98
CA ILE A 192 -10.13 3.64 -15.43
C ILE A 192 -11.22 4.56 -14.91
N ILE A 193 -12.09 5.02 -15.81
CA ILE A 193 -13.33 5.72 -15.44
C ILE A 193 -14.46 4.70 -15.39
N LEU A 194 -15.06 4.55 -14.21
CA LEU A 194 -16.21 3.67 -13.99
C LEU A 194 -17.50 4.47 -13.88
N ASN A 195 -18.58 3.93 -14.45
CA ASN A 195 -19.93 4.44 -14.28
C ASN A 195 -20.68 3.62 -13.24
N THR A 196 -20.98 4.21 -12.09
CA THR A 196 -21.73 3.56 -11.01
C THR A 196 -23.26 3.58 -11.21
N GLY A 197 -23.73 4.18 -12.32
CA GLY A 197 -25.13 4.48 -12.60
C GLY A 197 -25.62 5.80 -11.96
N LYS A 198 -24.94 6.27 -10.91
CA LYS A 198 -25.23 7.56 -10.25
C LYS A 198 -24.21 8.62 -10.62
N GLU A 199 -22.96 8.21 -10.69
CA GLU A 199 -21.82 9.10 -10.89
C GLU A 199 -20.61 8.36 -11.46
N ARG A 200 -19.72 9.16 -12.06
CA ARG A 200 -18.46 8.67 -12.63
C ARG A 200 -17.39 8.74 -11.56
N ILE A 201 -16.65 7.66 -11.40
CA ILE A 201 -15.53 7.58 -10.46
C ILE A 201 -14.27 7.20 -11.23
N MET A 202 -13.13 7.73 -10.79
CA MET A 202 -11.83 7.42 -11.37
C MET A 202 -11.07 6.48 -10.46
N ILE A 203 -10.63 5.35 -11.02
CA ILE A 203 -9.84 4.34 -10.34
C ILE A 203 -8.47 4.26 -11.00
N VAL A 204 -7.41 4.31 -10.21
CA VAL A 204 -6.05 4.09 -10.67
C VAL A 204 -5.50 2.85 -9.98
N ASN A 205 -5.23 1.80 -10.76
CA ASN A 205 -4.51 0.61 -10.29
C ASN A 205 -3.03 0.77 -10.64
N TYR A 206 -2.14 0.72 -9.65
CA TYR A 206 -0.71 0.93 -9.86
C TYR A 206 0.17 -0.19 -9.26
N HIS A 207 1.31 -0.41 -9.90
CA HIS A 207 2.42 -1.19 -9.37
C HIS A 207 3.74 -0.48 -9.73
N LEU A 208 4.37 0.15 -8.75
CA LEU A 208 5.61 0.92 -8.96
C LEU A 208 6.85 0.02 -8.88
N GLU A 209 7.98 0.55 -9.37
CA GLU A 209 9.28 -0.12 -9.34
C GLU A 209 9.61 -0.70 -7.95
N SER A 210 9.84 -2.01 -7.89
CA SER A 210 10.27 -2.69 -6.67
C SER A 210 11.77 -2.58 -6.43
N TYR A 211 12.20 -2.81 -5.19
CA TYR A 211 13.61 -2.81 -4.82
C TYR A 211 14.36 -4.10 -5.16
N ASN A 212 13.69 -5.14 -5.66
CA ASN A 212 14.27 -6.48 -5.90
C ASN A 212 15.16 -6.98 -4.74
N ILE A 213 14.67 -6.85 -3.49
CA ILE A 213 15.46 -7.13 -2.26
C ILE A 213 15.69 -8.64 -2.06
N PHE A 214 15.03 -9.50 -2.84
CA PHE A 214 15.26 -10.95 -2.84
C PHE A 214 16.07 -11.38 -4.07
N PRO A 215 17.10 -12.23 -3.90
CA PRO A 215 18.02 -12.55 -4.99
C PRO A 215 17.34 -13.51 -5.95
N ILE A 216 16.95 -13.02 -7.12
CA ILE A 216 16.78 -13.88 -8.28
C ILE A 216 18.19 -14.24 -8.76
N ARG A 217 18.40 -15.55 -8.93
CA ARG A 217 19.64 -16.18 -9.36
C ARG A 217 20.21 -15.52 -10.62
N ASP A 218 21.53 -15.46 -10.63
CA ASP A 218 22.44 -15.22 -11.75
C ASP A 218 22.49 -13.80 -12.36
N ASN A 219 23.59 -13.12 -12.00
CA ASN A 219 24.36 -12.16 -12.81
C ASN A 219 23.73 -10.86 -13.33
N ASP A 220 22.46 -10.58 -13.07
CA ASP A 220 21.89 -9.26 -13.38
C ASP A 220 22.07 -8.28 -12.21
N SER A 221 22.64 -7.12 -12.57
CA SER A 221 23.00 -6.02 -11.68
C SER A 221 21.96 -5.77 -10.59
N LEU A 222 22.39 -5.85 -9.32
CA LEU A 222 21.70 -5.19 -8.21
C LEU A 222 21.45 -3.73 -8.62
N TYR A 223 20.19 -3.38 -8.93
CA TYR A 223 19.83 -1.99 -9.16
C TYR A 223 20.25 -1.21 -7.90
N SER A 224 21.07 -0.17 -8.08
CA SER A 224 21.39 0.71 -6.97
C SER A 224 20.07 1.23 -6.40
N PRO A 225 19.87 1.25 -5.07
CA PRO A 225 18.68 1.85 -4.45
C PRO A 225 18.37 3.23 -5.03
N SER A 226 19.40 4.04 -5.36
CA SER A 226 19.25 5.34 -6.03
C SER A 226 18.44 5.29 -7.32
N SER A 227 18.67 4.26 -8.14
CA SER A 227 17.99 4.09 -9.43
C SER A 227 16.55 3.66 -9.26
N VAL A 228 16.25 2.83 -8.25
CA VAL A 228 14.88 2.45 -7.90
C VAL A 228 14.10 3.67 -7.42
N PHE A 229 14.63 4.45 -6.49
CA PHE A 229 13.94 5.67 -6.03
C PHE A 229 13.71 6.70 -7.13
N ALA A 230 14.68 6.87 -8.04
CA ALA A 230 14.51 7.76 -9.19
C ALA A 230 13.34 7.30 -10.07
N LYS A 231 13.27 6.01 -10.40
CA LYS A 231 12.16 5.43 -11.16
C LYS A 231 10.82 5.55 -10.42
N GLN A 232 10.77 5.22 -9.13
CA GLN A 232 9.55 5.35 -8.31
C GLN A 232 9.03 6.78 -8.30
N ARG A 233 9.91 7.76 -8.16
CA ARG A 233 9.55 9.18 -8.20
C ARG A 233 9.04 9.61 -9.58
N ASP A 234 9.72 9.19 -10.65
CA ASP A 234 9.30 9.52 -12.01
C ASP A 234 7.93 8.88 -12.32
N GLN A 235 7.67 7.65 -11.85
CA GLN A 235 6.36 6.98 -11.95
C GLN A 235 5.29 7.66 -11.10
N ALA A 236 5.59 8.02 -9.85
CA ALA A 236 4.68 8.74 -8.97
C ALA A 236 4.27 10.09 -9.55
N ALA A 237 5.21 10.82 -10.16
CA ALA A 237 4.92 12.08 -10.83
C ALA A 237 3.96 11.93 -12.01
N LEU A 238 3.86 10.74 -12.64
CA LEU A 238 2.85 10.46 -13.67
C LEU A 238 1.47 10.23 -13.06
N LEU A 239 1.40 9.57 -11.90
CA LEU A 239 0.15 9.29 -11.17
C LEU A 239 -0.44 10.52 -10.50
N LEU A 240 0.40 11.50 -10.14
CA LEU A 240 0.01 12.75 -9.51
C LEU A 240 -0.33 13.86 -10.51
N ARG A 241 -0.44 13.54 -11.81
CA ARG A 241 -0.92 14.50 -12.81
C ARG A 241 -2.40 14.77 -12.59
N LYS A 242 -2.77 16.05 -12.54
CA LYS A 242 -4.13 16.51 -12.19
C LYS A 242 -5.18 16.32 -13.29
N GLU A 243 -4.87 15.60 -14.37
CA GLU A 243 -5.86 15.36 -15.42
C GLU A 243 -6.93 14.41 -14.85
N GLY A 244 -8.15 14.93 -14.62
CA GLY A 244 -9.24 14.15 -14.02
C GLY A 244 -9.47 14.34 -12.52
N ASP A 245 -8.71 15.21 -11.84
CA ASP A 245 -8.82 15.49 -10.38
C ASP A 245 -10.20 15.98 -9.92
N HIS A 246 -11.12 16.27 -10.84
CA HIS A 246 -12.49 16.67 -10.54
C HIS A 246 -13.42 15.49 -10.23
N LEU A 247 -13.05 14.27 -10.61
CA LEU A 247 -13.82 13.07 -10.32
C LEU A 247 -13.53 12.57 -8.89
N PRO A 248 -14.46 11.85 -8.26
CA PRO A 248 -14.13 11.02 -7.11
C PRO A 248 -13.03 10.03 -7.49
N LEU A 249 -11.87 10.17 -6.86
CA LEU A 249 -10.65 9.47 -7.25
C LEU A 249 -10.21 8.51 -6.15
N ILE A 250 -9.85 7.30 -6.58
CA ILE A 250 -9.23 6.28 -5.75
C ILE A 250 -8.00 5.76 -6.48
N LEU A 251 -6.83 5.88 -5.85
CA LEU A 251 -5.59 5.28 -6.34
C LEU A 251 -5.22 4.14 -5.40
N ALA A 252 -5.02 2.94 -5.93
CA ALA A 252 -4.69 1.81 -5.09
C ALA A 252 -3.77 0.80 -5.78
N GLY A 253 -2.91 0.20 -4.97
CA GLY A 253 -1.97 -0.81 -5.42
C GLY A 253 -0.68 -0.83 -4.60
N ASP A 254 0.32 -1.50 -5.16
CA ASP A 254 1.63 -1.65 -4.56
C ASP A 254 2.54 -0.49 -4.98
N LEU A 255 2.78 0.42 -4.04
CA LEU A 255 3.59 1.62 -4.24
C LEU A 255 5.09 1.27 -4.19
N ASN A 256 5.43 0.09 -3.68
CA ASN A 256 6.80 -0.31 -3.35
C ASN A 256 7.54 0.76 -2.52
N ALA A 257 6.82 1.58 -1.76
CA ALA A 257 7.37 2.68 -0.99
C ALA A 257 6.71 2.72 0.39
N VAL A 258 7.54 2.82 1.43
CA VAL A 258 7.07 2.77 2.82
C VAL A 258 6.51 4.12 3.29
N PRO A 259 5.63 4.15 4.30
CA PRO A 259 5.21 5.38 4.95
C PRO A 259 6.42 6.24 5.37
N GLY A 260 6.36 7.54 5.05
CA GLY A 260 7.43 8.50 5.33
C GLY A 260 8.55 8.55 4.28
N SER A 261 8.58 7.60 3.32
CA SER A 261 9.45 7.73 2.15
C SER A 261 9.03 8.91 1.28
N ARG A 262 9.94 9.42 0.45
CA ARG A 262 9.64 10.58 -0.42
C ARG A 262 8.44 10.31 -1.34
N THR A 263 8.43 9.18 -2.03
CA THR A 263 7.33 8.78 -2.92
C THR A 263 6.00 8.70 -2.17
N TYR A 264 5.98 8.14 -0.95
CA TYR A 264 4.76 8.12 -0.13
C TYR A 264 4.30 9.54 0.25
N CYS A 265 5.22 10.42 0.63
CA CYS A 265 4.89 11.80 1.02
C CYS A 265 4.33 12.60 -0.16
N GLU A 266 4.82 12.38 -1.39
CA GLU A 266 4.30 13.03 -2.60
C GLU A 266 2.80 12.74 -2.80
N PHE A 267 2.34 11.51 -2.54
CA PHE A 267 0.91 11.19 -2.51
C PHE A 267 0.19 11.82 -1.32
N GLY A 268 0.81 11.79 -0.13
CA GLY A 268 0.21 12.33 1.09
C GLY A 268 0.01 13.85 1.12
N PHE A 269 0.66 14.60 0.21
CA PHE A 269 0.39 16.02 0.05
C PHE A 269 -0.92 16.32 -0.70
N GLU A 270 -1.36 15.41 -1.58
CA GLU A 270 -2.54 15.62 -2.42
C GLU A 270 -3.73 14.74 -1.98
N TYR A 271 -3.47 13.55 -1.43
CA TYR A 271 -4.49 12.55 -1.13
C TYR A 271 -4.42 12.03 0.30
N THR A 272 -5.56 11.51 0.78
CA THR A 272 -5.66 10.85 2.08
C THR A 272 -5.37 9.35 1.93
N ASN A 273 -4.39 8.82 2.68
CA ASN A 273 -4.19 7.37 2.76
C ASN A 273 -5.25 6.73 3.66
N ALA A 274 -6.05 5.81 3.10
CA ALA A 274 -7.19 5.19 3.78
C ALA A 274 -6.79 4.44 5.05
N GLN A 275 -5.74 3.63 5.00
CA GLN A 275 -5.29 2.87 6.17
C GLN A 275 -4.86 3.80 7.31
N SER A 276 -4.20 4.91 7.00
CA SER A 276 -3.71 5.85 8.01
C SER A 276 -4.84 6.67 8.61
N ALA A 277 -5.79 7.14 7.78
CA ALA A 277 -6.98 7.85 8.23
C ALA A 277 -7.92 6.98 9.09
N PHE A 278 -8.00 5.69 8.81
CA PHE A 278 -8.78 4.73 9.61
C PHE A 278 -8.05 4.24 10.88
N GLY A 279 -6.83 4.72 11.15
CA GLY A 279 -6.05 4.33 12.34
C GLY A 279 -5.24 3.03 12.20
N GLN A 280 -5.25 2.40 11.02
CA GLN A 280 -4.44 1.21 10.67
C GLN A 280 -3.09 1.58 10.01
N GLY A 281 -2.58 2.77 10.35
CA GLY A 281 -1.35 3.37 9.81
C GLY A 281 -0.08 2.50 9.91
N LEU A 282 -0.06 1.58 10.88
CA LEU A 282 1.12 0.81 11.27
C LEU A 282 1.05 -0.68 10.90
N ILE A 283 -0.05 -1.10 10.28
CA ILE A 283 -0.25 -2.49 9.85
C ILE A 283 0.58 -2.72 8.58
N SER A 284 1.49 -3.69 8.62
CA SER A 284 2.27 -4.08 7.45
C SER A 284 1.39 -4.72 6.38
N THR A 285 1.73 -4.53 5.11
CA THR A 285 1.04 -5.20 4.00
C THR A 285 1.90 -6.30 3.39
N LEU A 286 3.23 -6.26 3.57
CA LEU A 286 4.10 -7.39 3.27
C LEU A 286 4.17 -8.36 4.46
N LYS A 287 3.88 -9.63 4.24
CA LYS A 287 3.89 -10.67 5.28
C LYS A 287 5.28 -10.92 5.82
N ASN A 288 5.35 -11.36 7.07
CA ASN A 288 6.60 -11.64 7.79
C ASN A 288 7.56 -10.44 7.91
N THR A 289 7.10 -9.23 7.58
CA THR A 289 7.86 -8.00 7.73
C THR A 289 7.01 -6.89 8.37
N TRP A 290 7.66 -5.79 8.69
CA TRP A 290 7.03 -4.56 9.20
C TRP A 290 6.70 -3.58 8.06
N LEU A 291 6.92 -3.97 6.81
CA LEU A 291 6.82 -3.08 5.65
C LEU A 291 5.36 -2.96 5.21
N ARG A 292 4.94 -1.71 5.00
CA ARG A 292 3.68 -1.36 4.35
C ARG A 292 4.04 -0.76 3.00
N LEU A 293 3.70 -1.46 1.93
CA LEU A 293 4.03 -1.12 0.54
C LEU A 293 2.76 -0.89 -0.30
N ASP A 294 1.65 -1.51 0.12
CA ASP A 294 0.36 -1.41 -0.54
C ASP A 294 -0.46 -0.29 0.11
N HIS A 295 -1.13 0.51 -0.71
CA HIS A 295 -1.87 1.69 -0.26
C HIS A 295 -3.17 1.86 -1.02
N ILE A 296 -4.17 2.40 -0.33
CA ILE A 296 -5.36 3.00 -0.94
C ILE A 296 -5.33 4.50 -0.61
N TRP A 297 -5.37 5.34 -1.64
CA TRP A 297 -5.40 6.79 -1.57
C TRP A 297 -6.74 7.28 -2.12
N ILE A 298 -7.32 8.26 -1.44
CA ILE A 298 -8.59 8.87 -1.83
C ILE A 298 -8.46 10.39 -1.82
N ASN A 299 -9.16 11.06 -2.74
CA ASN A 299 -9.33 12.51 -2.67
C ASN A 299 -10.45 12.90 -1.68
N GLU A 300 -10.67 14.20 -1.51
CA GLU A 300 -11.60 14.80 -0.55
C GLU A 300 -13.08 14.44 -0.77
N LYS A 301 -13.41 13.77 -1.88
CA LYS A 301 -14.77 13.33 -2.20
C LYS A 301 -15.16 12.02 -1.51
N TRP A 302 -14.26 11.38 -0.77
CA TRP A 302 -14.51 10.09 -0.13
C TRP A 302 -14.37 10.14 1.38
N VAL A 303 -15.16 9.30 2.05
CA VAL A 303 -15.01 8.95 3.47
C VAL A 303 -14.83 7.44 3.59
N ILE A 304 -14.02 7.03 4.55
CA ILE A 304 -13.77 5.62 4.85
C ILE A 304 -14.76 5.19 5.92
N ASN A 305 -15.63 4.24 5.59
CA ASN A 305 -16.60 3.66 6.53
C ASN A 305 -16.02 2.45 7.27
N ASP A 306 -15.24 1.61 6.58
CA ASP A 306 -14.54 0.47 7.16
C ASP A 306 -13.24 0.19 6.40
N LEU A 307 -12.28 -0.45 7.07
CA LEU A 307 -11.03 -0.89 6.49
C LEU A 307 -10.50 -2.15 7.16
N LYS A 308 -10.05 -3.10 6.35
CA LYS A 308 -9.48 -4.37 6.79
C LYS A 308 -8.25 -4.74 5.99
N VAL A 309 -7.20 -5.16 6.69
CA VAL A 309 -6.01 -5.77 6.09
C VAL A 309 -6.05 -7.28 6.30
N ASN A 310 -6.24 -8.06 5.24
CA ASN A 310 -6.41 -9.51 5.32
C ASN A 310 -5.16 -10.26 4.85
N ALA A 311 -4.68 -11.23 5.65
CA ALA A 311 -3.50 -12.06 5.35
C ALA A 311 -3.81 -13.53 5.02
N SER A 312 -5.10 -13.92 4.96
CA SER A 312 -5.54 -15.33 5.05
C SER A 312 -5.46 -16.14 3.74
N PHE A 313 -4.62 -15.73 2.79
CA PHE A 313 -4.53 -16.35 1.44
C PHE A 313 -3.07 -16.45 0.98
N PRO A 314 -2.72 -17.31 0.01
CA PRO A 314 -1.34 -17.59 -0.37
C PRO A 314 -0.74 -16.56 -1.37
N SER A 315 -0.53 -15.33 -0.89
CA SER A 315 0.41 -14.35 -1.47
C SER A 315 1.30 -13.82 -0.34
N ASP A 316 2.47 -13.28 -0.64
CA ASP A 316 3.35 -12.61 0.32
C ASP A 316 2.84 -11.21 0.71
N HIS A 317 1.92 -10.63 -0.04
CA HIS A 317 1.19 -9.41 0.31
C HIS A 317 -0.13 -9.72 1.03
N LYS A 318 -0.64 -8.73 1.77
CA LYS A 318 -1.94 -8.72 2.44
C LYS A 318 -2.89 -7.86 1.63
N ALA A 319 -4.15 -8.28 1.52
CA ALA A 319 -5.16 -7.55 0.79
C ALA A 319 -5.65 -6.38 1.65
N ILE A 320 -5.80 -5.22 1.04
CA ILE A 320 -6.45 -4.07 1.67
C ILE A 320 -7.87 -4.00 1.14
N ILE A 321 -8.83 -4.05 2.06
CA ILE A 321 -10.26 -4.00 1.75
C ILE A 321 -10.80 -2.75 2.44
N ALA A 322 -11.40 -1.84 1.68
CA ALA A 322 -11.94 -0.60 2.20
C ALA A 322 -13.37 -0.39 1.71
N ASP A 323 -14.25 0.01 2.63
CA ASP A 323 -15.60 0.47 2.32
C ASP A 323 -15.58 1.98 2.26
N LEU A 324 -15.77 2.52 1.05
CA LEU A 324 -15.64 3.94 0.77
C LEU A 324 -17.00 4.51 0.40
N ARG A 325 -17.36 5.60 1.07
CA ARG A 325 -18.60 6.32 0.84
C ARG A 325 -18.30 7.63 0.16
N LEU A 326 -19.07 7.92 -0.88
CA LEU A 326 -18.93 9.14 -1.63
C LEU A 326 -19.63 10.31 -0.92
N LEU A 327 -18.95 11.44 -0.80
CA LEU A 327 -19.49 12.69 -0.30
C LEU A 327 -20.24 13.41 -1.42
N LYS A 328 -21.44 13.90 -1.08
CA LYS A 328 -22.30 14.66 -2.00
C LYS A 328 -21.79 16.07 -2.24
#